data_AF-A0A327SS52-F1
#
_entry.id   AF-A0A327SS52-F1
#
_cell.length_a   1.000
_cell.length_b   1.000
_cell.length_c   1.000
_cell.angle_alpha   90.00
_cell.angle_beta   90.00
_cell.angle_gamma   90.00
#
_symmetry.space_group_name_H-M   'P 1'
#
loop_
_entity.id
_entity.type
_entity.pdbx_description
1 polymer ?
#
loop_
_entity_poly.entity_id
_entity_poly.type
_entity_poly.pdbx_seq_one_letter_code
_entity_poly.pdbx_strand_id
1 'polypeptide(L)'
;MVLQKELAHRIVDTVARGVVIDISGLDFVDTFIAGRLSALATAAALLGARPVLTGMRPAVAQTLVHLGVELHGIAGARDLETGLALLHSPGTRIPAAG
;
A
#
# COMPACT_ATOMS: atom_id res chain seq x y z
N MET A 1 -9.44 4.29 -12.95
CA MET A 1 -8.58 5.47 -12.74
C MET A 1 -9.08 6.46 -11.69
N VAL A 2 -10.35 6.42 -11.27
CA VAL A 2 -10.89 7.37 -10.26
C VAL A 2 -10.18 7.27 -8.90
N LEU A 3 -9.98 6.05 -8.38
CA LEU A 3 -9.44 5.85 -7.02
C LEU A 3 -8.02 6.41 -6.81
N GLN A 4 -7.13 6.28 -7.80
CA GLN A 4 -5.76 6.81 -7.70
C GLN A 4 -5.75 8.34 -7.65
N LYS A 5 -6.57 8.98 -8.49
CA LYS A 5 -6.72 10.42 -8.53
C LYS A 5 -7.31 10.95 -7.22
N GLU A 6 -8.35 10.30 -6.71
CA GLU A 6 -8.97 10.64 -5.41
C GLU A 6 -7.96 10.51 -4.27
N LEU A 7 -7.20 9.42 -4.21
CA LEU A 7 -6.17 9.23 -3.19
C LEU A 7 -5.10 10.33 -3.28
N ALA A 8 -4.59 10.60 -4.48
CA ALA A 8 -3.57 11.61 -4.70
C ALA A 8 -4.03 13.01 -4.23
N HIS A 9 -5.24 13.43 -4.61
CA HIS A 9 -5.81 14.69 -4.15
C HIS A 9 -5.95 14.73 -2.63
N ARG A 10 -6.52 13.67 -2.02
CA ARG A 10 -6.69 13.60 -0.57
C ARG A 10 -5.36 13.70 0.18
N ILE A 11 -4.30 13.08 -0.32
CA ILE A 11 -2.97 13.17 0.31
C ILE A 11 -2.48 14.62 0.33
N VAL A 12 -2.63 15.34 -0.79
CA VAL A 12 -2.23 16.74 -0.91
C VAL A 12 -3.09 17.64 -0.02
N ASP A 13 -4.41 17.50 -0.11
CA ASP A 13 -5.36 18.35 0.62
C ASP A 13 -5.26 18.20 2.13
N THR A 14 -4.95 16.98 2.62
CA THR A 14 -4.86 16.69 4.05
C THR A 14 -3.44 16.71 4.60
N VAL A 15 -2.43 16.90 3.73
CA VAL A 15 -1.01 16.79 4.09
C VAL A 15 -0.70 15.44 4.77
N ALA A 16 -1.33 14.37 4.28
CA ALA A 16 -1.20 13.04 4.86
C ALA A 16 0.25 12.54 4.75
N ARG A 17 0.81 12.09 5.87
CA ARG A 17 2.18 11.54 5.93
C ARG A 17 2.22 10.02 5.75
N GLY A 18 1.06 9.38 5.76
CA GLY A 18 0.94 7.93 5.62
C GLY A 18 -0.41 7.53 5.04
N VAL A 19 -0.44 6.38 4.37
CA VAL A 19 -1.63 5.79 3.77
C VAL A 19 -1.64 4.32 4.14
N VAL A 20 -2.74 3.86 4.76
CA VAL A 20 -2.98 2.43 4.94
C VAL A 20 -3.94 1.96 3.86
N ILE A 21 -3.55 0.91 3.14
CA ILE A 21 -4.37 0.22 2.15
C ILE A 21 -4.78 -1.10 2.79
N ASP A 22 -6.04 -1.22 3.18
CA ASP A 22 -6.58 -2.48 3.69
C ASP A 22 -7.16 -3.32 2.56
N ILE A 23 -6.70 -4.57 2.48
CA ILE A 23 -7.14 -5.56 1.50
C ILE A 23 -7.83 -6.76 2.14
N SER A 24 -8.25 -6.65 3.41
CA SER A 24 -8.93 -7.72 4.16
C SER A 24 -10.18 -8.27 3.45
N GLY A 25 -10.85 -7.45 2.63
CA GLY A 25 -12.01 -7.83 1.81
C GLY A 25 -11.70 -8.47 0.45
N LEU A 26 -10.42 -8.71 0.09
CA LEU A 26 -10.04 -9.29 -1.21
C LEU A 26 -9.77 -10.80 -1.10
N ASP A 27 -10.73 -11.63 -1.52
CA ASP A 27 -10.60 -13.10 -1.48
C ASP A 27 -9.60 -13.66 -2.49
N PHE A 28 -9.38 -12.93 -3.57
CA PHE A 28 -8.46 -13.28 -4.64
C PHE A 28 -7.82 -12.02 -5.21
N VAL A 29 -6.69 -12.22 -5.89
CA VAL A 29 -5.97 -11.16 -6.58
C VAL A 29 -5.59 -11.67 -7.98
N ASP A 30 -5.79 -10.81 -8.97
CA ASP A 30 -5.30 -11.02 -10.33
C ASP A 30 -4.30 -9.91 -10.69
N THR A 31 -3.73 -9.97 -11.90
CA THR A 31 -2.77 -8.98 -12.38
C THR A 31 -3.35 -7.56 -12.38
N PHE A 32 -4.66 -7.39 -12.61
CA PHE A 32 -5.31 -6.09 -12.64
C PHE A 32 -5.42 -5.47 -11.25
N ILE A 33 -5.92 -6.22 -10.26
CA ILE A 33 -5.99 -5.79 -8.87
C ILE A 33 -4.60 -5.51 -8.33
N ALA A 34 -3.64 -6.39 -8.61
CA ALA A 34 -2.26 -6.24 -8.16
C ALA A 34 -1.61 -4.97 -8.73
N GLY A 35 -1.76 -4.72 -10.05
CA GLY A 35 -1.27 -3.50 -10.68
C GLY A 35 -1.93 -2.23 -10.13
N ARG A 36 -3.22 -2.29 -9.80
CA ARG A 36 -3.93 -1.17 -9.16
C ARG A 36 -3.40 -0.87 -7.75
N LEU A 37 -3.17 -1.89 -6.94
CA LEU A 37 -2.60 -1.74 -5.59
C LEU A 37 -1.20 -1.13 -5.66
N SER A 38 -0.36 -1.64 -6.55
CA SER A 38 0.99 -1.11 -6.79
C SER A 38 0.92 0.38 -7.15
N ALA A 39 0.11 0.75 -8.14
CA ALA A 39 0.03 2.13 -8.59
C ALA A 39 -0.56 3.09 -7.54
N LEU A 40 -1.47 2.63 -6.66
CA LEU A 40 -1.94 3.43 -5.52
C LEU A 40 -0.81 3.72 -4.53
N ALA A 41 -0.06 2.69 -4.17
CA ALA A 41 1.04 2.83 -3.23
C ALA A 41 2.19 3.67 -3.81
N THR A 42 2.52 3.50 -5.09
CA THR A 42 3.50 4.35 -5.79
C THR A 42 3.06 5.81 -5.80
N ALA A 43 1.79 6.10 -6.13
CA ALA A 43 1.27 7.47 -6.10
C ALA A 43 1.37 8.09 -4.71
N ALA A 44 1.05 7.34 -3.65
CA ALA A 44 1.19 7.81 -2.28
C ALA A 44 2.64 8.13 -1.93
N ALA A 45 3.57 7.22 -2.24
CA ALA A 45 5.00 7.39 -1.98
C ALA A 45 5.59 8.60 -2.71
N LEU A 46 5.24 8.81 -3.99
CA LEU A 46 5.67 9.95 -4.78
C LEU A 46 5.20 11.29 -4.20
N LEU A 47 4.05 11.30 -3.54
CA LEU A 47 3.49 12.48 -2.86
C LEU A 47 4.00 12.64 -1.41
N GLY A 48 4.97 11.83 -0.99
CA GLY A 48 5.58 11.92 0.34
C GLY A 48 4.76 11.25 1.45
N ALA A 49 3.71 10.52 1.12
CA ALA A 49 2.95 9.71 2.06
C ALA A 49 3.45 8.26 2.06
N ARG A 50 3.77 7.72 3.23
CA ARG A 50 4.26 6.35 3.34
C ARG A 50 3.12 5.32 3.16
N PRO A 51 3.15 4.44 2.15
CA PRO A 51 2.14 3.41 2.00
C PRO A 51 2.40 2.20 2.91
N VAL A 52 1.34 1.66 3.50
CA VAL A 52 1.31 0.41 4.27
C VAL A 52 0.15 -0.45 3.78
N LEU A 53 0.40 -1.70 3.45
CA LEU A 53 -0.61 -2.68 3.04
C LEU A 53 -1.00 -3.55 4.23
N THR A 54 -2.29 -3.77 4.44
CA THR A 54 -2.82 -4.54 5.59
C THR A 54 -3.89 -5.54 5.17
N GLY A 55 -4.15 -6.54 6.01
CA GLY A 55 -5.19 -7.55 5.73
C GLY A 55 -4.78 -8.58 4.67
N MET A 56 -3.49 -8.72 4.39
CA MET A 56 -2.99 -9.70 3.41
C MET A 56 -3.12 -11.13 3.93
N ARG A 57 -3.97 -11.92 3.28
CA ARG A 57 -4.03 -13.37 3.52
C ARG A 57 -2.83 -14.08 2.88
N PRO A 58 -2.32 -15.17 3.49
CA PRO A 58 -1.20 -15.95 2.93
C PRO A 58 -1.42 -16.43 1.48
N ALA A 59 -2.65 -16.79 1.12
CA ALA A 59 -2.98 -17.22 -0.24
C ALA A 59 -2.82 -16.07 -1.26
N VAL A 60 -3.28 -14.86 -0.90
CA VAL A 60 -3.15 -13.66 -1.75
C VAL A 60 -1.68 -13.28 -1.93
N ALA A 61 -0.88 -13.36 -0.86
CA ALA A 61 0.56 -13.12 -0.91
C ALA A 61 1.25 -14.08 -1.91
N GLN A 62 0.93 -15.38 -1.83
CA GLN A 62 1.46 -16.38 -2.76
C GLN A 62 1.06 -16.10 -4.20
N THR A 63 -0.19 -15.69 -4.44
CA THR A 63 -0.64 -15.32 -5.78
C THR A 63 0.12 -14.11 -6.33
N LEU A 64 0.35 -13.06 -5.52
CA LEU A 64 1.15 -11.90 -5.95
C LEU A 64 2.57 -12.30 -6.39
N VAL A 65 3.21 -13.19 -5.63
CA VAL A 65 4.53 -13.76 -5.99
C VAL A 65 4.43 -14.55 -7.30
N HIS A 66 3.41 -15.39 -7.46
CA HIS A 66 3.22 -16.20 -8.65
C HIS A 66 2.94 -15.36 -9.90
N LEU A 67 2.25 -14.23 -9.75
CA LEU A 67 1.98 -13.27 -10.81
C LEU A 67 3.20 -12.39 -11.16
N GLY A 68 4.31 -12.50 -10.42
CA GLY A 68 5.50 -11.68 -10.61
C GLY A 68 5.29 -10.21 -10.24
N VAL A 69 4.36 -9.92 -9.32
CA VAL A 69 4.08 -8.54 -8.90
C VAL A 69 5.00 -8.17 -7.75
N GLU A 70 5.76 -7.10 -7.94
CA GLU A 70 6.69 -6.61 -6.94
C GLU A 70 6.11 -5.38 -6.23
N LEU A 71 5.95 -5.48 -4.92
CA LEU A 71 5.46 -4.41 -4.06
C LEU A 71 6.63 -3.67 -3.38
N HIS A 72 7.58 -3.21 -4.20
CA HIS A 72 8.77 -2.53 -3.72
C HIS A 72 8.45 -1.25 -2.93
N GLY A 73 9.12 -1.08 -1.79
CA GLY A 73 8.97 0.12 -0.94
C GLY A 73 7.65 0.20 -0.16
N ILE A 74 6.81 -0.85 -0.19
CA ILE A 74 5.55 -0.91 0.54
C ILE A 74 5.74 -1.76 1.79
N ALA A 75 5.44 -1.21 2.97
CA ALA A 75 5.45 -2.00 4.20
C ALA A 75 4.18 -2.85 4.29
N GLY A 76 4.31 -4.12 4.69
CA GLY A 76 3.17 -4.97 5.03
C GLY A 76 2.90 -4.97 6.53
N ALA A 77 1.63 -5.02 6.93
CA ALA A 77 1.21 -5.31 8.29
C ALA A 77 0.08 -6.35 8.30
N ARG A 78 -0.06 -7.07 9.42
CA ARG A 78 -1.05 -8.14 9.55
C ARG A 78 -2.50 -7.62 9.58
N ASP A 79 -2.71 -6.43 10.10
CA ASP A 79 -4.01 -5.78 10.31
C ASP A 79 -3.86 -4.25 10.32
N LEU A 80 -5.01 -3.56 10.29
CA LEU A 80 -5.08 -2.10 10.25
C LEU A 80 -4.42 -1.46 11.47
N GLU A 81 -4.62 -2.03 12.67
CA GLU A 81 -4.04 -1.51 13.91
C GLU A 81 -2.52 -1.49 13.86
N THR A 82 -1.91 -2.63 13.49
CA THR A 82 -0.46 -2.72 13.30
C THR A 82 0.01 -1.77 12.20
N GLY A 83 -0.76 -1.64 11.11
CA GLY A 83 -0.44 -0.73 10.01
C GLY A 83 -0.41 0.74 10.42
N LEU A 84 -1.35 1.19 11.24
CA LEU A 84 -1.37 2.54 11.79
C LEU A 84 -0.21 2.75 12.78
N ALA A 85 0.09 1.77 13.64
CA ALA A 85 1.23 1.85 14.55
C ALA A 85 2.57 2.02 13.80
N LEU A 86 2.73 1.34 12.66
CA LEU A 86 3.90 1.50 11.79
C LEU A 86 4.04 2.93 11.26
N LEU A 87 2.94 3.63 10.97
CA LEU A 87 2.97 5.02 10.50
C LEU A 87 3.32 6.03 11.60
N HIS A 88 2.97 5.75 12.85
CA HIS A 88 3.28 6.62 13.99
C HIS A 88 4.69 6.42 14.55
N SER A 89 5.39 5.36 14.16
CA SER A 89 6.73 5.05 14.67
C SER A 89 7.80 5.98 14.07
N PRO A 90 8.47 6.83 14.87
CA PRO A 90 9.51 7.73 14.38
C PRO A 90 10.76 6.92 14.02
N GLY A 91 10.96 6.64 12.72
CA GLY A 91 12.21 6.02 12.26
C GLY A 91 12.12 5.16 11.01
N THR A 92 10.93 4.71 10.61
CA THR A 92 10.82 3.92 9.37
C THR A 92 10.77 4.86 8.17
N ARG A 93 11.97 5.21 7.68
CA ARG A 93 12.16 5.86 6.37
C ARG A 93 11.45 5.02 5.30
N ILE A 94 10.90 5.70 4.29
CA ILE A 94 10.52 5.05 3.03
C ILE A 94 11.77 4.30 2.55
N PRO A 95 11.72 2.97 2.36
CA PRO A 95 12.85 2.26 1.76
C PRO A 95 13.11 2.93 0.41
N ALA A 96 14.32 3.44 0.20
CA ALA A 96 14.70 3.99 -1.10
C ALA A 96 14.43 2.90 -2.13
N ALA A 97 13.62 3.22 -3.15
CA ALA A 97 13.46 2.38 -4.32
C ALA A 97 14.84 2.23 -4.97
N GLY A 98 15.49 1.10 -4.71
CA GLY A 98 16.73 0.67 -5.34
C GLY A 98 16.42 -0.37 -6.40
#